data_AF-A0A4R3EH10-F1
#
_entry.id   AF-A0A4R3EH10-F1
#
_cell.length_a   1.000
_cell.length_b   1.000
_cell.length_c   1.000
_cell.angle_alpha   90.00
_cell.angle_beta   90.00
_cell.angle_gamma   90.00
#
_symmetry.space_group_name_H-M   'P 1'
#
loop_
_entity.id
_entity.type
_entity.pdbx_description
1 polymer ?
#
loop_
_entity_poly.entity_id
_entity_poly.type
_entity_poly.pdbx_seq_one_letter_code
_entity_poly.pdbx_strand_id
1 'polypeptide(L)'
;MLKQGLTPGVCASAGVLRAGGHIVHTPDLFDGRTFQSIDEGLAYIGRIGFDEMRERGVRVANELPPELVYAGFSFGVLPAQKLAQTRPGARGALLFKSCLPITGEWAFVPWPDGVATLIHGMDNGATSTPPARLWRRSRTQHLLRRQLAPVVRRGCDRVTNHPSG
;
A
#
# COMPACT_ATOMS: atom_id res chain seq x y z
N MET A 1 -4.37 2.87 -10.76
CA MET A 1 -4.98 2.45 -9.48
C MET A 1 -4.66 3.37 -8.31
N LEU A 2 -3.45 3.39 -7.71
CA LEU A 2 -3.18 4.34 -6.61
C LEU A 2 -2.53 5.65 -7.05
N LYS A 3 -1.88 5.69 -8.22
CA LYS A 3 -1.41 6.95 -8.82
C LYS A 3 -2.56 7.92 -9.15
N GLN A 4 -3.81 7.45 -9.10
CA GLN A 4 -5.02 8.17 -9.50
C GLN A 4 -5.92 8.54 -8.32
N GLY A 5 -5.41 8.55 -7.08
CA GLY A 5 -6.26 8.76 -5.90
C GLY A 5 -6.90 7.50 -5.34
N LEU A 6 -7.82 7.70 -4.39
CA LEU A 6 -8.62 6.63 -3.79
C LEU A 6 -9.75 6.19 -4.75
N THR A 7 -9.34 5.53 -5.84
CA THR A 7 -10.26 5.07 -6.89
C THR A 7 -11.18 3.94 -6.41
N PRO A 8 -12.32 3.70 -7.08
CA PRO A 8 -13.19 2.55 -6.78
C PRO A 8 -12.47 1.20 -6.76
N GLY A 9 -11.44 1.02 -7.59
CA GLY A 9 -10.63 -0.21 -7.58
C GLY A 9 -9.82 -0.42 -6.29
N VAL A 10 -9.28 0.66 -5.71
CA VAL A 10 -8.58 0.61 -4.42
C VAL A 10 -9.57 0.29 -3.30
N CYS A 11 -10.74 0.95 -3.31
CA CYS A 11 -11.80 0.68 -2.34
C CYS A 11 -12.38 -0.74 -2.47
N ALA A 12 -12.52 -1.26 -3.69
CA ALA A 12 -12.94 -2.64 -3.92
C ALA A 12 -11.91 -3.63 -3.34
N SER A 13 -10.62 -3.37 -3.55
CA SER A 13 -9.54 -4.19 -3.00
C SER A 13 -9.55 -4.19 -1.46
N ALA A 14 -9.78 -3.03 -0.84
CA ALA A 14 -9.98 -2.92 0.60
C ALA A 14 -11.27 -3.63 1.06
N GLY A 15 -12.35 -3.56 0.27
CA GLY A 15 -13.61 -4.25 0.52
C GLY A 15 -13.46 -5.77 0.63
N VAL A 16 -12.59 -6.37 -0.19
CA VAL A 16 -12.26 -7.81 -0.10
C VAL A 16 -11.65 -8.15 1.26
N LEU A 17 -10.67 -7.36 1.72
CA LEU A 17 -10.03 -7.57 3.02
C LEU A 17 -11.02 -7.37 4.17
N ARG A 18 -11.90 -6.36 4.06
CA ARG A 18 -12.98 -6.13 5.03
C ARG A 18 -13.97 -7.31 5.08
N ALA A 19 -14.35 -7.85 3.92
CA ALA A 19 -15.21 -9.03 3.84
C ALA A 19 -14.56 -10.29 4.46
N GLY A 20 -13.23 -10.34 4.51
CA GLY A 20 -12.47 -11.35 5.24
C GLY A 20 -12.40 -11.15 6.76
N GLY A 21 -13.07 -10.14 7.32
CA GLY A 21 -13.11 -9.84 8.75
C GLY A 21 -12.01 -8.89 9.24
N HIS A 22 -11.27 -8.24 8.33
CA HIS A 22 -10.23 -7.29 8.71
C HIS A 22 -10.77 -5.86 8.85
N ILE A 23 -10.25 -5.12 9.82
CA ILE A 23 -10.37 -3.66 9.84
C ILE A 23 -9.36 -3.11 8.83
N VAL A 24 -9.85 -2.34 7.85
CA VAL A 24 -9.01 -1.80 6.78
C VAL A 24 -9.17 -0.30 6.72
N HIS A 25 -8.06 0.41 6.88
CA HIS A 25 -7.97 1.86 6.70
C HIS A 25 -7.49 2.17 5.28
N THR A 26 -8.19 3.08 4.60
CA THR A 26 -7.86 3.51 3.24
C THR A 26 -7.61 5.02 3.25
N PRO A 27 -6.42 5.47 3.68
CA PRO A 27 -6.11 6.89 3.76
C PRO A 27 -6.11 7.53 2.37
N ASP A 28 -6.66 8.73 2.27
CA ASP A 28 -6.68 9.50 1.04
C ASP A 28 -5.43 10.39 0.94
N LEU A 29 -4.47 9.99 0.11
CA LEU A 29 -3.22 10.73 -0.07
C LEU A 29 -3.37 11.94 -1.00
N PHE A 30 -4.51 12.06 -1.68
CA PHE A 30 -4.75 13.01 -2.76
C PHE A 30 -5.84 14.04 -2.40
N ASP A 31 -6.16 14.17 -1.11
CA ASP A 31 -7.11 15.17 -0.57
C ASP A 31 -8.47 15.16 -1.31
N GLY A 32 -9.07 13.98 -1.47
CA GLY A 32 -10.36 13.79 -2.14
C GLY A 32 -10.27 13.68 -3.66
N ARG A 33 -9.09 13.91 -4.25
CA ARG A 33 -8.92 13.94 -5.71
C ARG A 33 -8.74 12.55 -6.27
N THR A 34 -9.38 12.33 -7.42
CA THR A 34 -9.13 11.19 -8.29
C THR A 34 -8.82 11.67 -9.70
N PHE A 35 -7.97 10.95 -10.42
CA PHE A 35 -7.52 11.32 -11.77
C PHE A 35 -8.00 10.30 -12.80
N GLN A 36 -8.33 10.77 -14.01
CA GLN A 36 -8.87 9.90 -15.06
C GLN A 36 -7.76 9.08 -15.72
N SER A 37 -6.51 9.56 -15.67
CA SER A 37 -5.34 8.85 -16.19
C SER A 37 -4.20 8.74 -15.18
N ILE A 38 -3.29 7.80 -15.44
CA ILE A 38 -2.06 7.65 -14.65
C ILE A 38 -1.17 8.89 -14.78
N ASP A 39 -1.10 9.48 -15.98
CA ASP A 39 -0.23 10.61 -16.27
C ASP A 39 -0.68 11.87 -15.53
N GLU A 40 -1.98 12.14 -15.48
CA GLU A 40 -2.54 13.23 -14.67
C GLU A 40 -2.19 13.08 -13.18
N GLY A 41 -2.30 11.86 -12.68
CA GLY A 41 -1.95 11.52 -11.31
C GLY A 41 -0.46 11.68 -11.01
N LEU A 42 0.40 11.28 -11.95
CA LEU A 42 1.85 11.50 -11.85
C LEU A 42 2.21 12.98 -11.94
N ALA A 43 1.54 13.75 -12.79
CA ALA A 43 1.74 15.20 -12.87
C ALA A 43 1.33 15.90 -11.56
N TYR A 44 0.26 15.44 -10.91
CA TYR A 44 -0.09 15.91 -9.56
C TYR A 44 0.97 15.54 -8.53
N ILE A 45 1.42 14.27 -8.49
CA ILE A 45 2.51 13.83 -7.59
C ILE A 45 3.78 14.65 -7.84
N GLY A 46 4.13 14.92 -9.09
CA GLY A 46 5.30 15.73 -9.46
C GLY A 46 5.22 17.17 -8.95
N ARG A 47 4.02 17.77 -8.90
CA ARG A 47 3.81 19.11 -8.34
C ARG A 47 3.92 19.13 -6.81
N ILE A 48 3.47 18.08 -6.13
CA ILE A 48 3.51 17.98 -4.66
C ILE A 48 4.89 17.53 -4.16
N GLY A 49 5.55 16.65 -4.92
CA GLY A 49 6.78 15.98 -4.54
C GLY A 49 6.54 14.56 -4.02
N PHE A 50 7.44 13.65 -4.36
CA PHE A 50 7.38 12.23 -3.95
C PHE A 50 7.49 12.08 -2.44
N ASP A 51 8.38 12.85 -1.80
CA ASP A 51 8.57 12.80 -0.35
C ASP A 51 7.38 13.31 0.42
N GLU A 52 6.78 14.44 0.01
CA GLU A 52 5.58 14.95 0.67
C GLU A 52 4.41 13.98 0.53
N MET A 53 4.20 13.41 -0.67
CA MET A 53 3.19 12.38 -0.88
C MET A 53 3.43 11.11 -0.03
N ARG A 54 4.69 10.75 0.20
CA ARG A 54 5.06 9.65 1.11
C ARG A 54 4.79 10.03 2.57
N GLU A 55 5.17 11.22 3.01
CA GLU A 55 4.96 11.68 4.39
C GLU A 55 3.47 11.86 4.73
N ARG A 56 2.61 12.20 3.76
CA ARG A 56 1.15 12.16 3.95
C ARG A 56 0.66 10.80 4.44
N GLY A 57 1.13 9.72 3.81
CA GLY A 57 0.77 8.36 4.21
C GLY A 57 1.33 7.98 5.59
N VAL A 58 2.54 8.46 5.92
CA VAL A 58 3.14 8.27 7.25
C VAL A 58 2.34 8.99 8.33
N ARG A 59 1.94 10.25 8.11
CA ARG A 59 1.15 11.04 9.07
C ARG A 59 -0.16 10.35 9.43
N VAL A 60 -0.93 9.89 8.43
CA VAL A 60 -2.20 9.20 8.71
C VAL A 60 -1.97 7.87 9.44
N ALA A 61 -0.92 7.13 9.09
CA ALA A 61 -0.63 5.86 9.78
C ALA A 61 -0.28 6.08 11.26
N ASN A 62 0.40 7.18 11.61
CA ASN A 62 0.77 7.48 12.98
C ASN A 62 -0.43 7.77 13.90
N GLU A 63 -1.60 8.06 13.35
CA GLU A 63 -2.85 8.27 14.09
C GLU A 63 -3.59 6.95 14.40
N LEU A 64 -3.11 5.83 13.82
CA LEU A 64 -3.65 4.49 14.03
C LEU A 64 -2.80 3.71 15.05
N PRO A 65 -3.29 2.59 15.60
CA PRO A 65 -2.48 1.70 16.45
C PRO A 65 -1.16 1.29 15.78
N PRO A 66 -0.10 0.98 16.54
CA PRO A 66 1.19 0.60 15.97
C PRO A 66 1.17 -0.77 15.27
N GLU A 67 0.33 -1.71 15.72
CA GLU A 67 0.25 -3.08 15.21
C GLU A 67 -0.56 -3.19 13.91
N LEU A 68 0.00 -2.68 12.81
CA LEU A 68 -0.64 -2.70 11.49
C LEU A 68 0.11 -3.55 10.47
N VAL A 69 -0.66 -4.04 9.49
CA VAL A 69 -0.13 -4.53 8.21
C VAL A 69 -0.29 -3.42 7.18
N TYR A 70 0.79 -3.05 6.49
CA TYR A 70 0.79 -1.96 5.51
C TYR A 70 0.64 -2.51 4.09
N ALA A 71 -0.45 -2.14 3.42
CA ALA A 71 -0.68 -2.53 2.03
C ALA A 71 -0.46 -1.33 1.09
N GLY A 72 0.41 -1.50 0.09
CA GLY A 72 0.76 -0.47 -0.88
C GLY A 72 0.55 -0.94 -2.31
N PHE A 73 -0.11 -0.13 -3.14
CA PHE A 73 -0.25 -0.36 -4.58
C PHE A 73 0.53 0.68 -5.34
N SER A 74 1.48 0.26 -6.19
CA SER A 74 2.28 1.17 -7.01
C SER A 74 2.89 2.29 -6.15
N PHE A 75 2.51 3.56 -6.34
CA PHE A 75 3.02 4.68 -5.54
C PHE A 75 2.84 4.51 -4.02
N GLY A 76 1.74 3.89 -3.57
CA GLY A 76 1.50 3.69 -2.13
C GLY A 76 2.43 2.68 -1.47
N VAL A 77 3.26 1.99 -2.25
CA VAL A 77 4.36 1.19 -1.72
C VAL A 77 5.36 2.07 -0.98
N LEU A 78 5.57 3.33 -1.37
CA LEU A 78 6.51 4.22 -0.71
C LEU A 78 6.21 4.40 0.79
N PRO A 79 5.01 4.88 1.21
CA PRO A 79 4.69 4.96 2.63
C PRO A 79 4.54 3.58 3.28
N ALA A 80 3.94 2.60 2.60
CA ALA A 80 3.70 1.28 3.18
C ALA A 80 5.01 0.56 3.55
N GLN A 81 5.99 0.59 2.66
CA GLN A 81 7.30 0.00 2.89
C GLN A 81 8.09 0.79 3.94
N LYS A 82 8.10 2.13 3.90
CA LYS A 82 8.75 2.94 4.94
C LYS A 82 8.22 2.57 6.32
N LEU A 83 6.90 2.58 6.49
CA LEU A 83 6.25 2.28 7.77
C LEU A 83 6.54 0.85 8.25
N ALA A 84 6.48 -0.15 7.36
CA ALA A 84 6.81 -1.51 7.72
C ALA A 84 8.26 -1.69 8.16
N GLN A 85 9.19 -0.88 7.62
CA GLN A 85 10.61 -0.96 7.94
C GLN A 85 11.00 -0.12 9.16
N THR A 86 10.30 0.97 9.45
CA THR A 86 10.76 1.93 10.46
C THR A 86 9.82 2.09 11.66
N ARG A 87 8.55 1.67 11.57
CA ARG A 87 7.58 1.89 12.66
C ARG A 87 7.59 0.72 13.65
N PRO A 88 7.92 0.95 14.93
CA PRO A 88 7.82 -0.08 15.96
C PRO A 88 6.41 -0.67 16.02
N GLY A 89 6.32 -2.00 16.16
CA GLY A 89 5.04 -2.73 16.20
C GLY A 89 4.48 -3.14 14.84
N ALA A 90 5.08 -2.72 13.72
CA ALA A 90 4.65 -3.14 12.38
C ALA A 90 4.55 -4.67 12.27
N ARG A 91 3.42 -5.17 11.75
CA ARG A 91 3.12 -6.60 11.67
C ARG A 91 3.46 -7.21 10.32
N GLY A 92 3.57 -6.38 9.29
CA GLY A 92 3.98 -6.82 7.97
C GLY A 92 3.64 -5.84 6.85
N ALA A 93 3.97 -6.23 5.62
CA ALA A 93 3.65 -5.47 4.42
C ALA A 93 3.15 -6.33 3.25
N LEU A 94 2.20 -5.77 2.50
CA LEU A 94 1.72 -6.30 1.22
C LEU A 94 2.05 -5.27 0.12
N LEU A 95 3.05 -5.57 -0.71
CA LEU A 95 3.57 -4.64 -1.72
C LEU A 95 3.14 -5.10 -3.12
N PHE A 96 2.26 -4.33 -3.76
CA PHE A 96 1.67 -4.67 -5.05
C PHE A 96 2.25 -3.80 -6.17
N LYS A 97 2.78 -4.46 -7.20
CA LYS A 97 3.30 -3.87 -8.44
C LYS A 97 4.47 -2.88 -8.27
N SER A 98 5.12 -2.87 -7.10
CA SER A 98 6.34 -2.12 -6.81
C SER A 98 6.94 -2.57 -5.46
N CYS A 99 8.24 -2.35 -5.25
CA CYS A 99 8.95 -2.39 -3.97
C CYS A 99 10.19 -1.49 -4.09
N LEU A 100 10.65 -0.95 -2.96
CA LEU A 100 11.92 -0.23 -2.89
C LEU A 100 13.06 -1.17 -2.49
N PRO A 101 14.31 -0.88 -2.92
CA PRO A 101 15.47 -1.62 -2.43
C PRO A 101 15.62 -1.46 -0.91
N ILE A 102 16.19 -2.46 -0.26
CA ILE A 102 16.49 -2.44 1.18
C ILE A 102 17.96 -2.12 1.48
N THR A 103 18.75 -1.85 0.44
CA THR A 103 20.14 -1.38 0.51
C THR A 103 20.37 -0.28 -0.53
N GLY A 104 21.40 0.55 -0.32
CA GLY A 104 21.75 1.65 -1.22
C GLY A 104 21.00 2.95 -0.94
N GLU A 105 21.17 3.92 -1.84
CA GLU A 105 20.71 5.32 -1.68
C GLU A 105 19.20 5.45 -1.44
N TRP A 106 18.40 4.54 -2.01
CA TRP A 106 16.94 4.57 -1.96
C TRP A 106 16.35 3.72 -0.83
N ALA A 107 17.20 3.11 0.00
CA ALA A 107 16.75 2.31 1.13
C ALA A 107 16.47 3.18 2.35
N PHE A 108 15.42 2.82 3.11
CA PHE A 108 15.13 3.49 4.38
C PHE A 108 16.04 2.98 5.49
N VAL A 109 15.91 1.69 5.79
CA VAL A 109 16.70 0.90 6.75
C VAL A 109 16.69 -0.55 6.26
N PRO A 110 17.53 -1.46 6.79
CA PRO A 110 17.38 -2.89 6.53
C PRO A 110 15.97 -3.38 6.87
N TRP A 111 15.52 -4.47 6.25
CA TRP A 111 14.22 -5.05 6.61
C TRP A 111 14.25 -5.58 8.06
N PRO A 112 13.29 -5.21 8.93
CA PRO A 112 13.33 -5.64 10.33
C PRO A 112 13.07 -7.14 10.50
N ASP A 113 13.74 -7.74 11.49
CA ASP A 113 13.46 -9.11 11.89
C ASP A 113 12.02 -9.28 12.40
N GLY A 114 11.38 -10.38 12.03
CA GLY A 114 10.01 -10.70 12.48
C GLY A 114 8.89 -9.97 11.75
N VAL A 115 9.19 -9.01 10.85
CA VAL A 115 8.18 -8.32 10.04
C VAL A 115 7.94 -9.08 8.73
N ALA A 116 6.75 -9.64 8.54
CA ALA A 116 6.43 -10.43 7.34
C ALA A 116 6.21 -9.56 6.09
N THR A 117 6.60 -10.06 4.92
CA THR A 117 6.43 -9.33 3.64
C THR A 117 5.89 -10.23 2.55
N LEU A 118 4.92 -9.73 1.80
CA LEU A 118 4.49 -10.30 0.52
C LEU A 118 4.68 -9.27 -0.58
N ILE A 119 5.40 -9.63 -1.64
CA ILE A 119 5.58 -8.79 -2.82
C ILE A 119 4.86 -9.45 -3.99
N HIS A 120 3.95 -8.72 -4.62
CA HIS A 120 3.24 -9.15 -5.82
C HIS A 120 3.63 -8.27 -7.01
N GLY A 121 4.67 -8.68 -7.73
CA GLY A 121 5.08 -8.07 -9.00
C GLY A 121 4.27 -8.57 -10.21
N MET A 122 4.46 -7.94 -11.36
CA MET A 122 4.25 -8.59 -12.65
C MET A 122 5.61 -9.03 -13.16
N ASP A 123 5.66 -10.21 -13.76
CA ASP A 123 6.86 -10.68 -14.42
C ASP A 123 7.03 -9.86 -15.70
N ASN A 124 8.04 -9.01 -15.75
CA ASN A 124 8.41 -8.24 -16.93
C ASN A 124 9.87 -8.53 -17.30
N GLY A 125 10.28 -9.81 -17.27
CA GLY A 125 11.47 -10.33 -17.97
C GLY A 125 12.83 -9.68 -17.67
N ALA A 126 12.93 -8.75 -16.72
CA ALA A 126 14.15 -8.03 -16.41
C ALA A 126 14.63 -8.41 -15.01
N THR A 127 15.73 -9.14 -14.99
CA THR A 127 16.46 -9.65 -13.83
C THR A 127 17.00 -8.53 -12.95
N SER A 128 16.35 -8.29 -11.81
CA SER A 128 16.99 -7.74 -10.61
C SER A 128 16.31 -8.31 -9.35
N THR A 129 16.39 -9.63 -9.21
CA THR A 129 15.84 -10.37 -8.07
C THR A 129 16.82 -10.30 -6.88
N PRO A 130 16.48 -9.67 -5.73
CA PRO A 130 17.26 -9.80 -4.51
C PRO A 130 17.20 -11.24 -3.93
N PRO A 131 18.17 -11.65 -3.11
CA PRO A 131 18.40 -13.06 -2.76
C PRO A 131 17.17 -13.76 -2.17
N ALA A 132 16.96 -14.98 -2.66
CA ALA A 132 15.74 -15.80 -2.61
C ALA A 132 15.25 -16.30 -1.23
N ARG A 133 15.66 -15.71 -0.10
CA ARG A 133 15.16 -16.12 1.23
C ARG A 133 13.80 -15.51 1.62
N LEU A 134 13.34 -14.48 0.90
CA LEU A 134 12.03 -13.82 1.10
C LEU A 134 10.90 -14.34 0.18
N TRP A 135 11.19 -15.30 -0.70
CA TRP A 135 10.23 -15.82 -1.67
C TRP A 135 9.56 -17.11 -1.18
N ARG A 136 8.68 -17.03 -0.17
CA ARG A 136 7.71 -18.11 0.05
C ARG A 136 6.51 -17.84 -0.86
N ARG A 137 6.34 -18.65 -1.92
CA ARG A 137 5.02 -18.90 -2.51
C ARG A 137 4.12 -19.44 -1.39
N SER A 138 3.41 -18.56 -0.71
CA SER A 138 2.41 -18.99 0.26
C SER A 138 1.20 -19.53 -0.51
N ARG A 139 0.65 -20.65 -0.04
CA ARG A 139 -0.54 -21.34 -0.59
C ARG A 139 -1.81 -20.46 -0.63
N THR A 140 -1.71 -19.21 -0.19
CA THR A 140 -2.78 -18.20 -0.13
C THR A 140 -3.35 -17.83 -1.50
N GLN A 141 -2.62 -18.05 -2.60
CA GLN A 141 -3.15 -17.85 -3.95
C GLN A 141 -4.31 -18.80 -4.29
N HIS A 142 -4.41 -19.97 -3.65
CA HIS A 142 -5.52 -20.90 -3.88
C HIS A 142 -6.79 -20.49 -3.11
N LEU A 143 -6.64 -19.75 -2.00
CA LEU A 143 -7.76 -19.25 -1.18
C LEU A 143 -8.35 -17.95 -1.74
N LEU A 144 -7.51 -17.02 -2.22
CA LEU A 144 -7.98 -15.75 -2.79
C LEU A 144 -8.67 -15.91 -4.16
N ARG A 145 -8.29 -16.90 -4.97
CA ARG A 145 -8.94 -17.15 -6.27
C ARG A 145 -10.37 -17.70 -6.16
N ARG A 146 -10.77 -18.28 -5.02
CA ARG A 146 -12.12 -18.84 -4.84
C ARG A 146 -13.16 -17.84 -4.32
N GLN A 147 -12.76 -16.67 -3.83
CA GLN A 147 -13.66 -15.71 -3.17
C GLN A 147 -13.95 -14.42 -3.97
N LEU A 148 -13.40 -14.26 -5.18
CA LEU A 148 -13.38 -13.00 -5.91
C LEU A 148 -14.28 -12.96 -7.18
N ALA A 149 -15.57 -13.24 -7.02
CA ALA A 149 -16.63 -12.81 -7.94
C ALA A 149 -18.00 -12.78 -7.23
N PRO A 150 -18.93 -11.90 -7.62
CA PRO A 150 -18.85 -10.45 -7.70
C PRO A 150 -19.66 -9.82 -6.54
N VAL A 151 -19.10 -8.86 -5.81
CA VAL A 151 -19.92 -8.00 -4.91
C VAL A 151 -19.52 -6.54 -5.15
N VAL A 152 -20.33 -5.87 -5.95
CA VAL A 152 -20.35 -4.41 -6.10
C VAL A 152 -21.39 -3.85 -5.14
N ARG A 153 -21.05 -2.68 -4.58
CA ARG A 153 -21.88 -1.68 -3.88
C ARG A 153 -21.81 -1.71 -2.35
N ARG A 154 -20.95 -0.84 -1.82
CA ARG A 154 -21.32 0.29 -0.94
C ARG A 154 -20.12 1.24 -0.84
N GLY A 155 -20.42 2.53 -0.63
CA GLY A 155 -19.46 3.63 -0.63
C GLY A 155 -18.30 3.41 0.34
N CYS A 156 -17.14 3.91 -0.04
CA CYS A 156 -15.90 3.79 0.70
C CYS A 156 -15.90 4.83 1.83
N ASP A 157 -15.80 4.39 3.08
CA ASP A 157 -15.64 5.30 4.22
C ASP A 157 -14.30 6.02 4.07
N ARG A 158 -14.36 7.31 3.74
CA ARG A 158 -13.20 8.20 3.78
C ARG A 158 -12.91 8.51 5.24
N VAL A 159 -11.69 8.23 5.67
CA VAL A 159 -11.17 8.81 6.92
C VAL A 159 -10.62 10.18 6.54
N THR A 160 -11.40 11.24 6.77
CA THR A 160 -10.94 12.62 6.69
C THR A 160 -10.61 13.12 8.09
N ASN A 161 -9.41 13.67 8.28
CA ASN A 161 -9.08 14.37 9.51
C ASN A 161 -9.85 15.69 9.54
N HIS A 162 -10.79 15.82 10.47
CA HIS A 162 -11.24 17.11 10.97
C HIS A 162 -10.74 17.22 12.41
N PRO A 163 -9.98 18.28 12.76
CA PRO A 163 -9.81 18.64 14.14
C PRO A 163 -11.15 19.17 14.64
N SER A 164 -11.73 18.53 15.65
CA SER A 164 -12.83 19.11 16.43
C SER A 164 -12.28 20.35 17.14
N GLY A 165 -12.68 21.53 16.68
CA GLY A 165 -12.44 22.82 17.30
C GLY A 165 -13.72 23.64 17.25
#